data_AF-A0A831XPE7-F1
#
_entry.id   AF-A0A831XPE7-F1
#
_cell.length_a   1.000
_cell.length_b   1.000
_cell.length_c   1.000
_cell.angle_alpha   90.00
_cell.angle_beta   90.00
_cell.angle_gamma   90.00
#
_symmetry.space_group_name_H-M   'P 1'
#
loop_
_entity.id
_entity.type
_entity.pdbx_description
1 polymer ?
#
loop_
_entity_poly.entity_id
_entity_poly.type
_entity_poly.pdbx_seq_one_letter_code
_entity_poly.pdbx_strand_id
1 'polypeptide(L)'
;MNREHESPPLLPIDLETLYEENEVAEAAAPYTAKRANDLDGATWTRYSISIWSDLRKTSEEVALKHPAMFPSALAARLIECYTRKGMTVLDPFLGVGSTLMAAKQLQRRGK
;
A
#
# COMPACT_ATOMS: atom_id res chain seq x y z
N MET A 1 -13.89 -31.16 43.88
CA MET A 1 -12.55 -31.73 43.61
C MET A 1 -11.93 -30.86 42.51
N ASN A 2 -11.26 -29.79 42.89
CA ASN A 2 -10.66 -28.85 41.94
C ASN A 2 -9.39 -29.48 41.37
N ARG A 3 -9.32 -29.67 40.04
CA ARG A 3 -8.03 -29.93 39.38
C ARG A 3 -7.49 -28.59 38.92
N GLU A 4 -6.44 -28.14 39.56
CA GLU A 4 -5.66 -27.01 39.06
C GLU A 4 -5.05 -27.42 37.72
N HIS A 5 -5.31 -26.64 36.68
CA HIS A 5 -4.71 -26.86 35.37
C HIS A 5 -3.39 -26.10 35.37
N GLU A 6 -2.32 -26.80 35.75
CA GLU A 6 -0.98 -26.23 35.76
C GLU A 6 -0.51 -26.04 34.31
N SER A 7 -0.22 -24.79 33.94
CA SER A 7 0.30 -24.47 32.61
C SER A 7 1.72 -25.02 32.49
N PRO A 8 2.09 -25.70 31.39
CA PRO A 8 3.45 -26.20 31.23
C PRO A 8 4.45 -25.04 31.24
N PRO A 9 5.65 -25.23 31.83
CA PRO A 9 6.66 -24.19 31.90
C PRO A 9 7.06 -23.79 30.47
N LEU A 10 7.10 -22.48 30.23
CA LEU A 10 7.66 -21.95 28.99
C LEU A 10 9.15 -22.27 28.98
N LEU A 11 9.55 -23.29 28.22
CA LEU A 11 10.96 -23.51 27.94
C LEU A 11 11.49 -22.27 27.20
N PRO A 12 12.71 -21.79 27.52
CA PRO A 12 13.33 -20.71 26.79
C PRO A 12 13.33 -21.08 25.30
N ILE A 13 12.76 -20.21 24.47
CA ILE A 13 12.85 -20.36 23.02
C ILE A 13 14.32 -20.18 22.67
N ASP A 14 14.98 -21.29 22.33
CA ASP A 14 16.33 -21.29 21.82
C ASP A 14 16.30 -20.69 20.41
N LEU A 15 16.66 -19.41 20.33
CA LEU A 15 16.68 -18.66 19.08
C LEU A 15 17.78 -19.19 18.15
N GLU A 16 18.86 -19.75 18.69
CA GLU A 16 20.00 -20.24 17.91
C GLU A 16 19.61 -21.45 17.05
N THR A 17 18.86 -22.41 17.61
CA THR A 17 18.30 -23.54 16.84
C THR A 17 17.25 -23.11 15.82
N LEU A 18 16.45 -22.06 16.10
CA LEU A 18 15.54 -21.47 15.12
C LEU A 18 16.26 -20.80 13.94
N TYR A 19 17.45 -20.24 14.15
CA TYR A 19 18.26 -19.66 13.08
C TYR A 19 19.08 -20.72 12.33
N GLU A 20 19.52 -21.79 13.00
CA GLU A 20 20.25 -22.91 12.37
C GLU A 20 19.34 -23.80 11.51
N GLU A 21 18.10 -24.09 11.93
CA GLU A 21 17.12 -24.80 11.07
C GLU A 21 16.68 -23.97 9.85
N ASN A 22 16.96 -22.66 9.87
CA ASN A 22 16.79 -21.74 8.75
C ASN A 22 18.14 -21.42 8.07
N GLU A 23 19.13 -22.32 8.14
CA GLU A 23 20.26 -22.27 7.21
C GLU A 23 19.72 -22.29 5.77
N VAL A 24 20.12 -21.27 5.06
CA VAL A 24 19.39 -20.71 3.93
C VAL A 24 19.45 -21.66 2.75
N ALA A 25 18.44 -22.52 2.60
CA ALA A 25 17.98 -22.91 1.28
C ALA A 25 17.44 -21.63 0.64
N GLU A 26 18.35 -20.79 0.16
CA GLU A 26 18.05 -19.58 -0.58
C GLU A 26 17.09 -20.00 -1.68
N ALA A 27 15.84 -19.55 -1.54
CA ALA A 27 14.75 -20.03 -2.36
C ALA A 27 15.10 -19.81 -3.83
N ALA A 28 15.58 -20.88 -4.49
CA ALA A 28 15.92 -20.90 -5.90
C ALA A 28 14.67 -20.76 -6.79
N ALA A 29 13.49 -20.65 -6.20
CA ALA A 29 12.31 -20.18 -6.88
C ALA A 29 12.39 -18.65 -6.99
N PRO A 30 12.44 -18.05 -8.20
CA PRO A 30 12.34 -16.61 -8.31
C PRO A 30 11.10 -16.16 -7.54
N TYR A 31 11.24 -15.15 -6.68
CA TYR A 31 10.11 -14.53 -6.01
C TYR A 31 9.12 -14.04 -7.08
N THR A 32 8.11 -14.87 -7.39
CA THR A 32 7.12 -14.61 -8.44
C THR A 32 6.02 -13.68 -7.96
N ALA A 33 6.34 -12.73 -7.07
CA ALA A 33 5.35 -11.76 -6.67
C ALA A 33 4.99 -10.87 -7.86
N LYS A 34 3.72 -10.90 -8.23
CA LYS A 34 3.16 -9.99 -9.22
C LYS A 34 3.48 -8.55 -8.81
N ARG A 35 4.21 -7.81 -9.66
CA ARG A 35 4.58 -6.39 -9.46
C ARG A 35 3.39 -5.57 -8.98
N ALA A 36 3.52 -4.82 -7.89
CA ALA A 36 2.39 -4.08 -7.28
C ALA A 36 1.69 -3.09 -8.24
N ASN A 37 2.38 -2.63 -9.28
CA ASN A 37 1.91 -1.66 -10.27
C ASN A 37 2.41 -1.98 -11.69
N ASP A 38 1.92 -1.19 -12.64
CA ASP A 38 2.21 -1.29 -14.07
C ASP A 38 3.22 -0.23 -14.55
N LEU A 39 3.93 0.46 -13.64
CA LEU A 39 4.85 1.55 -13.98
C LEU A 39 6.18 1.02 -14.55
N ASP A 40 6.79 1.79 -15.45
CA ASP A 40 8.17 1.57 -15.84
C ASP A 40 9.15 2.04 -14.73
N GLY A 41 10.42 1.62 -14.83
CA GLY A 41 11.42 1.92 -13.81
C GLY A 41 11.72 3.41 -13.64
N ALA A 42 11.73 4.19 -14.72
CA ALA A 42 12.02 5.62 -14.66
C ALA A 42 10.86 6.38 -14.01
N THR A 43 9.62 6.02 -14.36
CA THR A 43 8.42 6.59 -13.76
C THR A 43 8.32 6.20 -12.28
N TRP A 44 8.54 4.93 -11.94
CA TRP A 44 8.58 4.48 -10.55
C TRP A 44 9.61 5.25 -9.72
N THR A 45 10.84 5.37 -10.23
CA THR A 45 11.92 6.09 -9.54
C THR A 45 11.56 7.54 -9.28
N ARG A 46 10.92 8.21 -10.24
CA ARG A 46 10.44 9.60 -10.06
C ARG A 46 9.34 9.66 -9.00
N TYR A 47 8.37 8.76 -9.06
CA TYR A 47 7.22 8.78 -8.16
C TYR A 47 7.56 8.32 -6.75
N SER A 48 8.57 7.47 -6.55
CA SER A 48 8.98 6.98 -5.23
C SER A 48 9.70 8.02 -4.37
N ILE A 49 10.03 9.20 -4.91
CA ILE A 49 10.63 10.30 -4.14
C ILE A 49 9.55 10.92 -3.25
N SER A 50 9.81 11.09 -1.96
CA SER A 50 8.81 11.57 -0.98
C SER A 50 8.46 13.07 -1.08
N ILE A 51 9.08 13.81 -2.00
CA ILE A 51 8.86 15.25 -2.22
C ILE A 51 8.39 15.46 -3.66
N TRP A 52 7.16 15.95 -3.84
CA TRP A 52 6.56 16.21 -5.15
C TRP A 52 6.25 17.69 -5.32
N SER A 53 7.15 18.42 -5.98
CA SER A 53 6.98 19.85 -6.24
C SER A 53 5.98 20.16 -7.35
N ASP A 54 5.65 19.19 -8.19
CA ASP A 54 4.82 19.33 -9.40
C ASP A 54 3.31 19.17 -9.15
N LEU A 55 2.92 18.62 -8.00
CA LEU A 55 1.50 18.41 -7.67
C LEU A 55 0.87 19.70 -7.12
N ARG A 56 -0.20 20.15 -7.78
CA ARG A 56 -1.02 21.31 -7.38
C ARG A 56 -2.49 21.06 -7.70
N LYS A 57 -3.37 21.77 -6.99
CA LYS A 57 -4.80 21.80 -7.34
C LYS A 57 -5.01 22.51 -8.67
N THR A 58 -5.94 22.01 -9.46
CA THR A 58 -6.49 22.69 -10.65
C THR A 58 -7.34 23.89 -10.25
N SER A 59 -7.62 24.78 -11.21
CA SER A 59 -8.49 25.95 -10.98
C SER A 59 -9.89 25.51 -10.54
N GLU A 60 -10.39 24.42 -11.11
CA GLU A 60 -11.69 23.81 -10.82
C GLU A 60 -11.74 23.28 -9.37
N GLU A 61 -10.68 22.59 -8.92
CA GLU A 61 -10.56 22.12 -7.54
C GLU A 61 -10.48 23.25 -6.53
N VAL A 62 -9.79 24.34 -6.87
CA VAL A 62 -9.74 25.55 -6.03
C VAL A 62 -11.11 26.22 -5.94
N ALA A 63 -11.85 26.27 -7.06
CA ALA A 63 -13.18 26.89 -7.13
C ALA A 63 -14.23 26.18 -6.26
N LEU A 64 -14.05 24.90 -5.96
CA LEU A 64 -14.93 24.14 -5.05
C LEU A 64 -14.86 24.62 -3.59
N LYS A 65 -13.83 25.40 -3.21
CA LYS A 65 -13.66 26.01 -1.88
C LYS A 65 -13.78 25.03 -0.70
N HIS A 66 -13.49 23.74 -0.92
CA HIS A 66 -13.53 22.74 0.14
C HIS A 66 -12.26 22.80 1.00
N PRO A 67 -12.35 22.94 2.33
CA PRO A 67 -11.21 23.29 3.19
C PRO A 67 -10.12 22.20 3.23
N ALA A 68 -10.51 20.93 3.13
CA ALA A 68 -9.61 19.78 3.29
C ALA A 68 -9.40 18.97 1.99
N MET A 69 -9.66 19.57 0.82
CA MET A 69 -9.43 18.88 -0.46
C MET A 69 -7.92 18.77 -0.73
N PHE A 70 -7.45 17.60 -1.14
CA PHE A 70 -6.13 17.41 -1.75
C PHE A 70 -6.24 17.46 -3.29
N PRO A 71 -5.14 17.72 -4.03
CA PRO A 71 -5.17 17.66 -5.50
C PRO A 71 -5.48 16.26 -6.03
N SER A 72 -6.41 16.09 -6.96
CA SER A 72 -6.72 14.78 -7.57
C SER A 72 -5.49 14.09 -8.17
N ALA A 73 -4.55 14.86 -8.72
CA ALA A 73 -3.27 14.36 -9.23
C ALA A 73 -2.44 13.62 -8.17
N LEU A 74 -2.56 14.00 -6.89
CA LEU A 74 -1.93 13.29 -5.77
C LEU A 74 -2.51 11.88 -5.61
N ALA A 75 -3.85 11.77 -5.56
CA ALA A 75 -4.51 10.47 -5.45
C ALA A 75 -4.22 9.59 -6.67
N ALA A 76 -4.24 10.16 -7.88
CA ALA A 76 -3.92 9.42 -9.10
C ALA A 76 -2.51 8.80 -9.03
N ARG A 77 -1.49 9.61 -8.70
CA ARG A 77 -0.10 9.12 -8.57
C ARG A 77 0.02 8.00 -7.54
N LEU A 78 -0.59 8.14 -6.37
CA LEU A 78 -0.58 7.12 -5.32
C LEU A 78 -1.26 5.82 -5.79
N ILE A 79 -2.42 5.92 -6.45
CA ILE A 79 -3.13 4.77 -6.99
C ILE A 79 -2.27 4.05 -8.03
N GLU A 80 -1.59 4.77 -8.92
CA GLU A 80 -0.67 4.16 -9.89
C GLU A 80 0.51 3.47 -9.22
N CYS A 81 1.05 4.03 -8.14
CA CYS A 81 2.17 3.43 -7.43
C CYS A 81 1.80 2.11 -6.72
N TYR A 82 0.60 2.01 -6.17
CA TYR A 82 0.24 0.93 -5.26
C TYR A 82 -0.81 -0.04 -5.78
N THR A 83 -1.25 0.12 -7.02
CA THR A 83 -2.26 -0.76 -7.62
C THR A 83 -2.00 -1.02 -9.09
N ARG A 84 -2.66 -2.04 -9.62
CA ARG A 84 -2.81 -2.31 -11.06
C ARG A 84 -4.24 -2.04 -11.51
N LYS A 85 -4.43 -1.95 -12.83
CA LYS A 85 -5.78 -1.87 -13.41
C LYS A 85 -6.68 -3.00 -12.90
N GLY A 86 -7.95 -2.67 -12.64
CA GLY A 86 -8.95 -3.59 -12.11
C GLY A 86 -8.88 -3.88 -10.61
N MET A 87 -7.84 -3.43 -9.90
CA MET A 87 -7.79 -3.54 -8.44
C MET A 87 -8.79 -2.60 -7.75
N THR A 88 -9.08 -2.89 -6.48
CA THR A 88 -9.99 -2.10 -5.65
C THR A 88 -9.22 -1.05 -4.87
N VAL A 89 -9.74 0.18 -4.83
CA VAL A 89 -9.28 1.29 -3.98
C VAL A 89 -10.41 1.61 -3.00
N LEU A 90 -10.11 1.48 -1.71
CA LEU A 90 -11.03 1.82 -0.61
C LEU A 90 -10.59 3.15 0.00
N ASP A 91 -11.54 4.07 0.14
CA ASP A 91 -11.31 5.33 0.86
C ASP A 91 -12.43 5.59 1.89
N PRO A 92 -12.24 5.21 3.17
CA PRO A 92 -13.25 5.42 4.20
C PRO A 92 -13.34 6.88 4.67
N PHE A 93 -12.48 7.76 4.15
CA PHE A 93 -12.43 9.19 4.45
C PHE A 93 -12.63 10.04 3.19
N LEU A 94 -13.57 9.59 2.35
CA LEU A 94 -13.82 10.03 0.97
C LEU A 94 -13.77 11.55 0.73
N GLY A 95 -14.22 12.36 1.69
CA GLY A 95 -14.30 13.81 1.55
C GLY A 95 -15.13 14.20 0.33
N VAL A 96 -14.50 14.91 -0.62
CA VAL A 96 -15.12 15.33 -1.90
C VAL A 96 -15.08 14.25 -3.00
N GLY A 97 -14.53 13.07 -2.71
CA GLY A 97 -14.53 11.94 -3.65
C GLY A 97 -13.36 11.90 -4.63
N SER A 98 -12.35 12.75 -4.46
CA SER A 98 -11.17 12.84 -5.34
C SER A 98 -10.45 11.49 -5.50
N THR A 99 -10.36 10.67 -4.45
CA THR A 99 -9.76 9.33 -4.52
C THR A 99 -10.52 8.40 -5.46
N LEU A 100 -11.84 8.30 -5.32
CA LEU A 100 -12.65 7.39 -6.14
C LEU A 100 -12.79 7.88 -7.59
N MET A 101 -12.80 9.19 -7.80
CA MET A 101 -12.73 9.78 -9.14
C MET A 101 -11.41 9.39 -9.84
N ALA A 102 -10.27 9.57 -9.16
CA ALA A 102 -8.97 9.17 -9.68
C ALA A 102 -8.89 7.65 -9.93
N ALA A 103 -9.39 6.84 -8.99
CA ALA A 103 -9.45 5.38 -9.13
C ALA A 103 -10.23 4.99 -10.40
N LYS A 104 -11.42 5.56 -10.62
CA LYS A 104 -12.23 5.31 -11.80
C LYS A 104 -11.50 5.71 -13.09
N GLN A 105 -10.87 6.89 -13.12
CA GLN A 105 -10.12 7.37 -14.29
C GLN A 105 -8.93 6.47 -14.63
N LEU A 106 -8.28 5.90 -13.61
CA LEU A 106 -7.19 4.93 -13.73
C LEU A 106 -7.67 3.48 -13.90
N GLN A 107 -8.96 3.25 -14.14
CA GLN A 107 -9.53 1.91 -14.36
C GLN A 107 -9.38 0.97 -13.14
N ARG A 108 -9.48 1.52 -11.92
CA ARG A 108 -9.63 0.78 -10.66
C ARG A 108 -11.10 0.81 -10.22
N ARG A 109 -11.47 -0.11 -9.31
CA ARG A 109 -12.80 -0.15 -8.69
C ARG A 109 -12.76 0.67 -7.40
N GLY A 110 -13.53 1.75 -7.33
CA GLY A 110 -13.71 2.51 -6.09
C GLY A 110 -14.69 1.83 -5.14
N LYS A 111 -14.38 1.84 -3.83
CA LYS A 111 -15.25 1.34 -2.76
C LYS A 111 -15.26 2.29 -1.57
#